data_AF-A0A952IGA8-F1
#
_entry.id   AF-A0A952IGA8-F1
#
_cell.length_a   1.000
_cell.length_b   1.000
_cell.length_c   1.000
_cell.angle_alpha   90.00
_cell.angle_beta   90.00
_cell.angle_gamma   90.00
#
_symmetry.space_group_name_H-M   'P 1'
#
loop_
_entity.id
_entity.type
_entity.pdbx_description
1 polymer ?
#
loop_
_entity_poly.entity_id
_entity_poly.type
_entity_poly.pdbx_seq_one_letter_code
_entity_poly.pdbx_strand_id
1 'polypeptide(L)' 'LIRNPEEPHHHIICLDTGMTEEFESPDVLAIATEIAKQRNLQLVDVQLKLFCVTKKDSE' A
#
# COMPACT_ATOMS: atom_id res chain seq x y z
N LEU A 1 -11.03 -11.66 -11.88
CA LEU A 1 -10.78 -10.28 -12.33
C LEU A 1 -9.28 -10.18 -12.57
N ILE A 2 -8.85 -9.99 -13.82
CA ILE A 2 -7.43 -9.86 -14.17
C ILE A 2 -7.12 -8.38 -14.01
N ARG A 3 -6.30 -8.04 -13.01
CA ARG A 3 -5.92 -6.65 -12.72
C ARG A 3 -4.85 -6.19 -13.71
N ASN A 4 -4.86 -4.91 -14.09
CA ASN A 4 -3.81 -4.36 -14.94
C ASN A 4 -2.54 -4.15 -14.07
N PRO A 5 -1.40 -4.80 -14.35
CA PRO A 5 -0.19 -4.66 -13.53
C PRO A 5 0.37 -3.23 -13.51
N GLU A 6 -0.08 -2.36 -14.42
CA GLU A 6 0.28 -0.95 -14.45
C GLU A 6 -0.55 -0.07 -13.48
N GLU A 7 -1.64 -0.60 -12.90
CA GLU A 7 -2.44 0.16 -11.92
C GLU A 7 -1.71 0.25 -10.58
N PRO A 8 -1.52 1.47 -10.02
CA PRO A 8 -0.82 1.65 -8.74
C PRO A 8 -1.45 0.79 -7.65
N HIS A 9 -0.62 -0.01 -6.99
CA HIS A 9 -1.03 -0.83 -5.86
C HIS A 9 0.02 -0.86 -4.77
N HIS A 10 -0.44 -1.32 -3.62
CA HIS A 10 0.32 -1.52 -2.42
C HIS A 10 0.32 -3.00 -2.08
N HIS A 11 1.22 -3.39 -1.19
CA HIS A 11 1.35 -4.79 -0.78
C HIS A 11 1.22 -4.90 0.73
N ILE A 12 0.50 -5.91 1.20
CA ILE A 12 0.54 -6.37 2.59
C ILE A 12 1.15 -7.76 2.64
N ILE A 13 2.11 -7.94 3.54
CA ILE A 13 2.93 -9.14 3.65
C ILE A 13 2.85 -9.64 5.09
N CYS A 14 2.37 -10.86 5.29
CA CYS A 14 2.40 -11.53 6.58
C CYS A 14 3.73 -12.29 6.74
N LEU A 15 4.53 -11.90 7.73
CA LEU A 15 5.84 -12.49 7.98
C LEU A 15 5.75 -13.92 8.53
N ASP A 16 4.65 -14.28 9.19
CA ASP A 16 4.48 -15.62 9.78
C ASP A 16 4.08 -16.66 8.71
N THR A 17 3.21 -16.27 7.77
CA THR A 17 2.63 -17.19 6.78
C THR A 17 3.26 -17.07 5.40
N GLY A 18 4.02 -16.00 5.14
CA GLY A 18 4.54 -15.67 3.81
C GLY A 18 3.48 -15.15 2.84
N MET A 19 2.23 -14.98 3.30
CA MET A 19 1.12 -14.44 2.50
C MET A 19 1.46 -13.03 2.02
N THR A 20 1.27 -12.78 0.73
CA THR A 20 1.36 -11.45 0.12
C THR A 20 0.09 -11.17 -0.64
N GLU A 21 -0.53 -10.02 -0.37
CA GLU A 21 -1.73 -9.56 -1.06
C GLU A 21 -1.53 -8.15 -1.60
N GLU A 22 -2.02 -7.91 -2.80
CA GLU A 22 -2.13 -6.57 -3.37
C GLU A 22 -3.37 -5.87 -2.81
N PHE A 23 -3.26 -4.56 -2.57
CA PHE A 23 -4.40 -3.73 -2.21
C PHE A 23 -4.29 -2.33 -2.79
N GLU A 24 -5.43 -1.65 -2.88
CA GLU A 24 -5.54 -0.25 -3.29
C GLU A 24 -6.11 0.58 -2.15
N SER A 25 -5.65 1.82 -1.99
CA SER A 25 -6.17 2.74 -0.98
C SER A 25 -6.18 4.17 -1.53
N PRO A 26 -7.37 4.74 -1.80
CA PRO A 26 -7.50 6.15 -2.19
C PRO A 26 -6.88 7.11 -1.16
N ASP A 27 -6.93 6.74 0.12
CA ASP A 27 -6.37 7.55 1.21
C ASP A 27 -4.84 7.63 1.12
N VAL A 28 -4.17 6.53 0.77
CA VAL A 28 -2.70 6.52 0.57
C VAL A 28 -2.31 7.45 -0.57
N LEU A 29 -3.04 7.42 -1.69
CA LEU A 29 -2.81 8.32 -2.82
C LEU A 29 -3.04 9.79 -2.44
N ALA A 30 -4.11 10.08 -1.69
CA ALA A 30 -4.43 11.43 -1.24
C ALA A 30 -3.33 12.01 -0.34
N ILE A 31 -2.86 11.22 0.64
CA ILE A 31 -1.78 11.61 1.55
C ILE A 31 -0.47 11.84 0.77
N ALA A 32 -0.10 10.94 -0.13
CA ALA A 32 1.11 11.07 -0.94
C ALA A 32 1.07 12.33 -1.83
N THR A 33 -0.08 12.63 -2.41
CA THR A 33 -0.30 13.82 -3.26
C THR A 33 -0.10 15.10 -2.45
N GLU A 34 -0.68 15.18 -1.25
CA GLU A 34 -0.56 16.35 -0.38
C GLU A 34 0.88 16.56 0.10
N ILE A 35 1.59 15.49 0.48
CA ILE A 35 3.00 15.54 0.87
C ILE A 35 3.89 16.08 -0.26
N ALA A 36 3.64 15.67 -1.51
CA ALA A 36 4.37 16.16 -2.68
C ALA A 36 4.07 17.63 -2.95
N LYS A 37 2.79 18.03 -2.90
CA LYS A 37 2.34 19.40 -3.10
C LYS A 37 3.00 20.38 -2.11
N GLN A 38 3.08 20.02 -0.83
CA GLN A 38 3.74 20.83 0.20
C GLN A 38 5.23 21.09 -0.06
N ARG A 39 5.86 20.28 -0.91
CA ARG A 39 7.28 20.39 -1.30
C ARG A 39 7.47 20.98 -2.70
N ASN A 40 6.40 21.47 -3.34
CA ASN A 40 6.39 21.89 -4.74
C ASN A 40 6.91 20.80 -5.70
N LEU A 41 6.56 19.53 -5.43
CA LEU A 41 6.90 18.39 -6.27
C LEU A 41 5.66 17.81 -6.95
N GLN A 42 5.84 17.24 -8.14
CA GLN A 42 4.82 16.44 -8.82
C GLN A 42 4.91 14.98 -8.38
N LEU A 43 3.80 14.41 -7.91
CA LEU A 43 3.72 12.96 -7.63
C LEU A 43 3.67 12.20 -8.96
N VAL A 44 4.59 11.24 -9.15
CA VAL A 44 4.66 10.38 -10.35
C VAL A 44 4.27 8.94 -10.02
N ASP A 45 4.58 8.47 -8.82
CA ASP A 45 4.25 7.13 -8.34
C ASP A 45 4.17 7.13 -6.80
N VAL A 46 3.47 6.14 -6.24
CA VAL A 46 3.39 5.89 -4.79
C VAL A 46 3.35 4.39 -4.51
N GLN A 47 4.24 3.94 -3.63
CA GLN A 47 4.27 2.55 -3.15
C GLN A 47 4.21 2.51 -1.63
N LEU A 48 3.28 1.71 -1.10
CA LEU A 48 3.20 1.34 0.30
C LEU A 48 3.39 -0.16 0.44
N LYS A 49 4.22 -0.57 1.40
CA LYS A 49 4.37 -1.97 1.81
C LYS A 49 4.09 -2.09 3.30
N LEU A 50 3.15 -2.95 3.65
CA LEU A 50 2.81 -3.29 5.02
C LEU A 50 3.44 -4.63 5.35
N PHE A 51 4.20 -4.68 6.45
CA PHE A 51 4.73 -5.92 6.99
C PHE A 51 4.00 -6.21 8.30
N CYS A 52 3.28 -7.32 8.33
CA CYS A 52 2.39 -7.69 9.42
C CYS A 52 2.76 -9.06 9.98
N VAL A 53 2.27 -9.35 11.17
CA VAL A 53 2.29 -10.67 11.80
C VAL A 53 0.84 -11.07 12.08
N THR A 54 0.59 -12.37 12.24
CA THR A 54 -0.71 -12.87 12.67
C THR A 54 -1.07 -12.25 14.02
N LYS A 55 -2.32 -11.79 14.16
CA LYS A 55 -2.83 -11.47 15.49
C LYS A 55 -2.99 -12.80 16.22
N LYS A 56 -2.32 -12.96 17.36
CA LYS A 56 -2.77 -13.97 18.32
C LYS A 56 -4.21 -13.60 18.65
N ASP A 57 -5.14 -14.53 18.44
CA ASP A 57 -6.53 -14.32 18.81
C ASP A 57 -6.55 -13.76 20.24
N SER A 58 -7.10 -12.57 20.40
CA SER A 58 -7.37 -12.04 21.73
C SER A 58 -8.37 -12.99 22.37
N GLU A 59 -7.92 -13.83 23.29
CA GLU A 59 -8.79 -14.55 24.23
C GLU A 59 -9.69 -13.56 25.00
#